data_AF-A0A537PUV4-F1
#
_entry.id   AF-A0A537PUV4-F1
#
_cell.length_a   1.000
_cell.length_b   1.000
_cell.length_c   1.000
_cell.angle_alpha   90.00
_cell.angle_beta   90.00
_cell.angle_gamma   90.00
#
_symmetry.space_group_name_H-M   'P 1'
#
loop_
_entity.id
_entity.type
_entity.pdbx_description
1 polymer ?
#
loop_
_entity_poly.entity_id
_entity_poly.type
_entity_poly.pdbx_seq_one_letter_code
_entity_poly.pdbx_strand_id
1 'polypeptide(L)'
;RIGPPEVVEDLLSIGSLLQAREALDGLGSRLASVLRVFGDAQIGTVIAALNVPSLQTPHLLPFALSLVMQKLAAPWQIIRLAIKMAASDDEIRVAATPYGIAVSIALHDLSVLAASLRLDIKRGRFEDVAEHLKALHDGVRGLRTELDLRNDSAWGRQLAAIRADISNAVQSEIDSVPGRVRRILRQRPDKDISSAARVDSSEVEETAALIDFVAVCRTYASELAINEVTLRTYSDLQHYVEQSTEALVQSLRSADPRTRGYRQMQVSAAIRFCEVLFGHDYASLMTRAAENALTGERKSSRTG
;
A
#
# COMPACT_ATOMS: atom_id res chain seq x y z
N ARG A 1 31.14 20.96 -22.22
CA ARG A 1 31.12 19.49 -22.04
C ARG A 1 29.69 19.12 -21.65
N ILE A 2 28.95 18.49 -22.56
CA ILE A 2 27.59 18.01 -22.30
C ILE A 2 27.74 16.64 -21.63
N GLY A 3 27.43 16.58 -20.33
CA GLY A 3 27.13 15.36 -19.57
C GLY A 3 28.17 14.22 -19.48
N PRO A 4 27.99 13.28 -18.54
CA PRO A 4 28.64 11.96 -18.59
C PRO A 4 28.22 11.17 -19.85
N PRO A 5 28.98 10.15 -20.29
CA PRO A 5 28.75 9.43 -21.55
C PRO A 5 27.35 8.83 -21.72
N GLU A 6 26.67 8.49 -20.63
CA GLU A 6 25.27 8.03 -20.62
C GLU A 6 24.32 9.06 -21.29
N VAL A 7 24.60 10.36 -21.16
CA VAL A 7 23.79 11.43 -21.77
C VAL A 7 23.89 11.40 -23.30
N VAL A 8 24.98 10.90 -23.88
CA VAL A 8 25.14 10.82 -25.34
C VAL A 8 24.31 9.67 -25.94
N GLU A 9 24.16 8.58 -25.20
CA GLU A 9 23.30 7.46 -25.60
C GLU A 9 21.81 7.84 -25.52
N ASP A 10 21.41 8.61 -24.51
CA ASP A 10 20.05 9.13 -24.38
C ASP A 10 19.65 10.07 -25.53
N LEU A 11 20.61 10.83 -26.09
CA LEU A 11 20.35 11.74 -27.22
C LEU A 11 19.86 11.01 -28.48
N LEU A 12 20.29 9.76 -28.70
CA LEU A 12 19.82 8.95 -29.84
C LEU A 12 18.36 8.52 -29.67
N SER A 13 17.99 8.13 -28.45
CA SER A 13 16.61 7.78 -28.09
C SER A 13 15.69 9.00 -28.19
N ILE A 14 16.13 10.15 -27.67
CA ILE A 14 15.40 11.43 -27.77
C ILE A 14 15.25 11.87 -29.23
N GLY A 15 16.33 11.80 -30.02
CA GLY A 15 16.30 12.14 -31.44
C GLY A 15 15.32 11.27 -32.23
N SER A 16 15.33 9.96 -31.97
CA SER A 16 14.39 9.01 -32.58
C SER A 16 12.93 9.33 -32.22
N LEU A 17 12.67 9.67 -30.95
CA LEU A 17 11.34 10.02 -30.48
C LEU A 17 10.82 11.32 -31.13
N LEU A 18 11.68 12.33 -31.26
CA LEU A 18 11.33 13.59 -31.94
C LEU A 18 11.02 13.38 -33.42
N GLN A 19 11.79 12.52 -34.11
CA GLN A 19 11.54 12.17 -35.51
C GLN A 19 10.24 11.38 -35.70
N ALA A 20 9.85 10.57 -34.70
CA ALA A 20 8.65 9.75 -34.76
C ALA A 20 7.42 10.40 -34.11
N ARG A 21 7.48 11.69 -33.75
CA ARG A 21 6.42 12.39 -33.02
C ARG A 21 5.05 12.24 -33.69
N GLU A 22 4.95 12.47 -35.00
CA GLU A 22 3.67 12.37 -35.71
C GLU A 22 3.08 10.95 -35.66
N ALA A 23 3.94 9.93 -35.70
CA ALA A 23 3.50 8.54 -35.59
C ALA A 23 3.00 8.22 -34.18
N LEU A 24 3.65 8.75 -33.14
CA LEU A 24 3.24 8.60 -31.73
C LEU A 24 1.94 9.38 -31.42
N ASP A 25 1.81 10.61 -31.92
CA ASP A 25 0.58 11.41 -31.81
C ASP A 25 -0.58 10.73 -32.57
N GLY A 26 -0.27 10.17 -33.75
CA GLY A 26 -1.20 9.35 -34.53
C GLY A 26 -1.61 8.04 -33.84
N LEU A 27 -0.73 7.42 -33.03
CA LEU A 27 -1.09 6.29 -32.19
C LEU A 27 -2.04 6.75 -31.06
N GLY A 28 -1.67 7.81 -30.34
CA GLY A 28 -2.43 8.31 -29.20
C GLY A 28 -3.85 8.73 -29.57
N SER A 29 -4.07 9.32 -30.74
CA SER A 29 -5.39 9.72 -31.24
C SER A 29 -6.29 8.55 -31.68
N ARG A 30 -5.70 7.40 -32.06
CA ARG A 30 -6.44 6.18 -32.42
C ARG A 30 -6.88 5.36 -31.21
N LEU A 31 -6.26 5.60 -30.04
CA LEU A 31 -6.56 4.90 -28.80
C LEU A 31 -7.61 5.66 -27.99
N ALA A 32 -8.46 4.92 -27.28
CA ALA A 32 -9.35 5.50 -26.29
C ALA A 32 -8.55 6.23 -25.20
N SER A 33 -9.15 7.27 -24.59
CA SER A 33 -8.51 8.01 -23.51
C SER A 33 -8.19 7.14 -22.29
N VAL A 34 -9.07 6.19 -21.98
CA VAL A 34 -8.88 5.17 -20.93
C VAL A 34 -9.45 3.83 -21.39
N LEU A 35 -8.62 2.80 -21.32
CA LEU A 35 -8.93 1.40 -21.58
C LEU A 35 -9.20 0.69 -20.25
N ARG A 36 -10.47 0.68 -19.82
CA ARG A 36 -10.90 0.02 -18.57
C ARG A 36 -10.87 -1.50 -18.66
N VAL A 37 -11.15 -2.04 -19.84
CA VAL A 37 -11.12 -3.48 -20.14
C VAL A 37 -10.10 -3.68 -21.25
N PHE A 38 -9.17 -4.61 -21.05
CA PHE A 38 -8.13 -4.93 -22.01
C PHE A 38 -8.18 -6.41 -22.42
N GLY A 39 -9.31 -6.81 -23.03
CA GLY A 39 -9.53 -8.16 -23.55
C GLY A 39 -9.15 -8.29 -25.03
N ASP A 40 -9.42 -9.45 -25.63
CA ASP A 40 -9.00 -9.78 -27.00
C ASP A 40 -9.38 -8.73 -28.05
N ALA A 41 -10.58 -8.14 -27.96
CA ALA A 41 -11.02 -7.11 -28.89
C ALA A 41 -10.18 -5.82 -28.80
N GLN A 42 -9.89 -5.37 -27.57
CA GLN A 42 -9.04 -4.20 -27.35
C GLN A 42 -7.58 -4.49 -27.70
N ILE A 43 -7.09 -5.68 -27.38
CA ILE A 43 -5.76 -6.14 -27.78
C ILE A 43 -5.63 -6.11 -29.30
N GLY A 44 -6.60 -6.64 -30.04
CA GLY A 44 -6.60 -6.59 -31.51
C GLY A 44 -6.61 -5.17 -32.06
N THR A 45 -7.39 -4.27 -31.45
CA THR A 45 -7.44 -2.85 -31.81
C THR A 45 -6.09 -2.16 -31.58
N VAL A 46 -5.47 -2.40 -30.43
CA VAL A 46 -4.15 -1.83 -30.11
C VAL A 46 -3.07 -2.37 -31.02
N ILE A 47 -3.04 -3.68 -31.30
CA ILE A 47 -2.08 -4.29 -32.24
C ILE A 47 -2.25 -3.66 -33.62
N ALA A 48 -3.48 -3.50 -34.11
CA ALA A 48 -3.73 -2.84 -35.39
C ALA A 48 -3.26 -1.38 -35.40
N ALA A 49 -3.44 -0.64 -34.29
CA ALA A 49 -2.97 0.74 -34.17
C ALA A 49 -1.43 0.83 -34.09
N LEU A 50 -0.78 -0.14 -33.44
CA LEU A 50 0.68 -0.25 -33.32
C LEU A 50 1.34 -0.70 -34.64
N ASN A 51 0.60 -1.28 -35.59
CA ASN A 51 1.11 -1.77 -36.88
C ASN A 51 1.48 -0.63 -37.85
N VAL A 52 2.39 0.23 -37.39
CA VAL A 52 3.01 1.32 -38.13
C VAL A 52 4.51 1.02 -38.16
N PRO A 53 5.15 0.84 -39.34
CA PRO A 53 6.54 0.38 -39.41
C PRO A 53 7.55 1.20 -38.60
N SER A 54 7.37 2.52 -38.52
CA SER A 54 8.24 3.40 -37.73
C SER A 54 8.16 3.12 -36.22
N LEU A 55 7.00 2.68 -35.71
CA LEU A 55 6.79 2.34 -34.30
C LEU A 55 7.28 0.93 -33.94
N GLN A 56 7.53 0.07 -34.92
CA GLN A 56 7.96 -1.32 -34.70
C GLN A 56 9.49 -1.46 -34.59
N THR A 57 10.24 -0.36 -34.64
CA THR A 57 11.69 -0.39 -34.48
C THR A 57 12.07 -0.69 -33.02
N PRO A 58 13.21 -1.37 -32.76
CA PRO A 58 13.65 -1.66 -31.39
C PRO A 58 13.76 -0.43 -30.48
N HIS A 59 14.06 0.74 -31.06
CA HIS A 59 14.18 2.00 -30.34
C HIS A 59 12.82 2.64 -30.03
N LEU A 60 11.83 2.55 -30.93
CA LEU A 60 10.54 3.25 -30.78
C LEU A 60 9.43 2.40 -30.16
N LEU A 61 9.50 1.08 -30.31
CA LEU A 61 8.50 0.17 -29.75
C LEU A 61 8.32 0.33 -28.23
N PRO A 62 9.37 0.50 -27.40
CA PRO A 62 9.21 0.72 -25.97
C PRO A 62 8.38 1.98 -25.65
N PHE A 63 8.58 3.06 -26.42
CA PHE A 63 7.84 4.31 -26.25
C PHE A 63 6.38 4.18 -26.69
N ALA A 64 6.13 3.49 -27.81
CA ALA A 64 4.77 3.20 -28.27
C ALA A 64 4.01 2.34 -27.24
N LEU A 65 4.66 1.31 -26.68
CA LEU A 65 4.08 0.47 -25.63
C LEU A 65 3.85 1.25 -24.33
N SER A 66 4.75 2.15 -23.96
CA SER A 66 4.59 3.03 -22.80
C SER A 66 3.38 3.95 -22.96
N LEU A 67 3.16 4.48 -24.17
CA LEU A 67 1.97 5.29 -24.48
C LEU A 67 0.68 4.47 -24.33
N VAL A 68 0.67 3.23 -24.82
CA VAL A 68 -0.47 2.32 -24.60
C VAL A 68 -0.68 2.06 -23.11
N MET A 69 0.39 1.76 -22.37
CA MET A 69 0.33 1.47 -20.94
C MET A 69 -0.30 2.60 -20.14
N GLN A 70 0.01 3.86 -20.46
CA GLN A 70 -0.60 5.05 -19.84
C GLN A 70 -2.10 5.19 -20.09
N LYS A 71 -2.66 4.48 -21.07
CA LYS A 71 -4.11 4.45 -21.33
C LYS A 71 -4.81 3.31 -20.59
N LEU A 72 -4.09 2.34 -20.05
CA LEU A 72 -4.69 1.19 -19.35
C LEU A 72 -5.14 1.59 -17.95
N ALA A 73 -6.33 1.14 -17.55
CA ALA A 73 -6.75 1.25 -16.15
C ALA A 73 -5.90 0.40 -15.21
N ALA A 74 -5.31 -0.68 -15.73
CA ALA A 74 -4.36 -1.53 -15.03
C ALA A 74 -3.08 -1.64 -15.88
N PRO A 75 -2.04 -0.83 -15.62
CA PRO A 75 -0.82 -0.75 -16.43
C PRO A 75 -0.15 -2.11 -16.72
N TRP A 76 -0.17 -3.00 -15.73
CA TRP A 76 0.41 -4.34 -15.85
C TRP A 76 -0.18 -5.16 -17.00
N GLN A 77 -1.42 -4.89 -17.45
CA GLN A 77 -2.08 -5.62 -18.53
C GLN A 77 -1.39 -5.44 -19.90
N ILE A 78 -0.42 -4.52 -20.02
CA ILE A 78 0.39 -4.35 -21.23
C ILE A 78 1.09 -5.65 -21.65
N ILE A 79 1.39 -6.56 -20.71
CA ILE A 79 1.99 -7.87 -20.99
C ILE A 79 1.16 -8.74 -21.94
N ARG A 80 -0.17 -8.53 -21.98
CA ARG A 80 -1.08 -9.25 -22.87
C ARG A 80 -0.76 -9.03 -24.34
N LEU A 81 -0.18 -7.88 -24.69
CA LEU A 81 0.32 -7.65 -26.05
C LEU A 81 1.48 -8.59 -26.37
N ALA A 82 2.42 -8.76 -25.44
CA ALA A 82 3.57 -9.64 -25.63
C ALA A 82 3.15 -11.12 -25.75
N ILE A 83 2.24 -11.55 -24.88
CA ILE A 83 1.65 -12.91 -24.92
C ILE A 83 0.93 -13.15 -26.25
N LYS A 84 0.11 -12.18 -26.69
CA LYS A 84 -0.60 -12.28 -27.97
C LYS A 84 0.35 -12.40 -29.16
N MET A 85 1.41 -11.59 -29.18
CA MET A 85 2.41 -11.58 -30.25
C MET A 85 3.29 -12.83 -30.27
N ALA A 86 3.56 -13.42 -29.10
CA ALA A 86 4.28 -14.68 -28.97
C ALA A 86 3.40 -15.91 -29.24
N ALA A 87 2.07 -15.75 -29.24
CA ALA A 87 1.09 -16.84 -29.24
C ALA A 87 1.37 -17.89 -28.14
N SER A 88 1.89 -17.43 -27.00
CA SER A 88 2.32 -18.26 -25.87
C SER A 88 2.46 -17.41 -24.62
N ASP A 89 2.21 -18.01 -23.47
CA ASP A 89 2.47 -17.51 -22.11
C ASP A 89 3.82 -18.02 -21.52
N ASP A 90 4.52 -18.92 -22.22
CA ASP A 90 5.88 -19.32 -21.86
C ASP A 90 6.85 -18.13 -21.95
N GLU A 91 7.51 -17.85 -20.83
CA GLU A 91 8.44 -16.74 -20.68
C GLU A 91 9.51 -16.67 -21.78
N ILE A 92 10.10 -17.82 -22.16
CA ILE A 92 11.20 -17.85 -23.14
C ILE A 92 10.68 -17.42 -24.51
N ARG A 93 9.49 -17.91 -24.89
CA ARG A 93 8.84 -17.53 -26.16
C ARG A 93 8.47 -16.05 -26.17
N VAL A 94 7.94 -15.52 -25.07
CA VAL A 94 7.58 -14.09 -24.97
C VAL A 94 8.83 -13.21 -25.07
N ALA A 95 9.90 -13.56 -24.35
CA ALA A 95 11.18 -12.85 -24.36
C ALA A 95 11.87 -12.86 -25.73
N ALA A 96 11.62 -13.88 -26.55
CA ALA A 96 12.16 -13.96 -27.91
C ALA A 96 11.47 -13.00 -28.91
N THR A 97 10.35 -12.37 -28.53
CA THR A 97 9.65 -11.40 -29.39
C THR A 97 10.11 -9.96 -29.11
N PRO A 98 10.01 -9.05 -30.10
CA PRO A 98 10.20 -7.62 -29.87
C PRO A 98 9.27 -7.04 -28.78
N TYR A 99 8.10 -7.66 -28.56
CA TYR A 99 7.12 -7.24 -27.56
C TYR A 99 7.46 -7.72 -26.15
N GLY A 100 8.47 -8.58 -25.96
CA GLY A 100 8.94 -8.97 -24.63
C GLY A 100 9.32 -7.77 -23.74
N ILE A 101 9.71 -6.64 -24.35
CA ILE A 101 9.96 -5.38 -23.62
C ILE A 101 8.74 -4.87 -22.85
N ALA A 102 7.51 -5.20 -23.26
CA ALA A 102 6.30 -4.86 -22.52
C ALA A 102 6.29 -5.45 -21.10
N VAL A 103 6.84 -6.66 -20.93
CA VAL A 103 6.97 -7.31 -19.62
C VAL A 103 7.99 -6.55 -18.76
N SER A 104 9.12 -6.17 -19.34
CA SER A 104 10.13 -5.36 -18.64
C SER A 104 9.59 -3.97 -18.24
N ILE A 105 8.79 -3.33 -19.10
CA ILE A 105 8.12 -2.05 -18.79
C ILE A 105 7.16 -2.22 -17.61
N ALA A 106 6.31 -3.26 -17.63
CA ALA A 106 5.37 -3.53 -16.54
C ALA A 106 6.09 -3.83 -15.21
N LEU A 107 7.18 -4.61 -15.23
CA LEU A 107 7.98 -4.88 -14.04
C LEU A 107 8.68 -3.63 -13.52
N HIS A 108 9.16 -2.76 -14.42
CA HIS A 108 9.75 -1.49 -14.03
C HIS A 108 8.72 -0.55 -13.38
N ASP A 109 7.53 -0.43 -13.96
CA ASP A 109 6.42 0.35 -13.41
C ASP A 109 6.05 -0.12 -11.99
N LEU A 110 5.93 -1.44 -11.78
CA LEU A 110 5.72 -2.03 -10.45
C LEU A 110 6.88 -1.74 -9.49
N SER A 111 8.12 -1.72 -9.98
CA SER A 111 9.29 -1.38 -9.15
C SER A 111 9.24 0.08 -8.69
N VAL A 112 8.86 1.01 -9.57
CA VAL A 112 8.72 2.44 -9.25
C VAL A 112 7.57 2.65 -8.24
N LEU A 113 6.46 1.95 -8.44
CA LEU A 113 5.32 1.97 -7.53
C LEU A 113 5.71 1.45 -6.14
N ALA A 114 6.43 0.32 -6.07
CA ALA A 114 6.95 -0.24 -4.82
C ALA A 114 7.92 0.70 -4.10
N ALA A 115 8.81 1.37 -4.85
CA ALA A 115 9.72 2.35 -4.31
C ALA A 115 8.99 3.58 -3.73
N SER A 116 7.94 4.04 -4.40
CA SER A 116 7.09 5.16 -3.96
C SER A 116 6.34 4.81 -2.68
N LEU A 117 5.68 3.64 -2.65
CA LEU A 117 5.03 3.12 -1.46
C LEU A 117 5.98 3.05 -0.26
N ARG A 118 7.19 2.51 -0.45
CA ARG A 118 8.21 2.44 0.61
C ARG A 118 8.59 3.82 1.13
N LEU A 119 8.69 4.81 0.26
CA LEU A 119 9.03 6.19 0.65
C LEU A 119 7.91 6.83 1.47
N ASP A 120 6.65 6.58 1.10
CA ASP A 120 5.49 7.08 1.82
C ASP A 120 5.34 6.44 3.19
N ILE A 121 5.46 5.11 3.27
CA ILE A 121 5.52 4.36 4.53
C ILE A 121 6.60 4.93 5.46
N LYS A 122 7.84 5.09 4.97
CA LYS A 122 8.96 5.64 5.75
C LYS A 122 8.71 7.07 6.26
N ARG A 123 7.89 7.85 5.54
CA ARG A 123 7.54 9.23 5.91
C ARG A 123 6.24 9.32 6.73
N GLY A 124 5.60 8.19 7.05
CA GLY A 124 4.33 8.16 7.76
C GLY A 124 3.15 8.69 6.94
N ARG A 125 3.23 8.65 5.61
CA ARG A 125 2.14 9.07 4.72
C ARG A 125 1.34 7.86 4.28
N PHE A 126 0.10 7.77 4.75
CA PHE A 126 -0.76 6.60 4.54
C PHE A 126 -1.96 6.85 3.61
N GLU A 127 -2.12 8.06 3.09
CA GLU A 127 -3.28 8.50 2.28
C GLU A 127 -3.54 7.60 1.07
N ASP A 128 -2.50 7.35 0.26
CA ASP A 128 -2.62 6.58 -1.00
C ASP A 128 -2.16 5.11 -0.85
N VAL A 129 -1.83 4.68 0.37
CA VAL A 129 -1.21 3.37 0.60
C VAL A 129 -2.14 2.23 0.20
N ALA A 130 -3.45 2.37 0.40
CA ALA A 130 -4.43 1.37 -0.02
C ALA A 130 -4.46 1.21 -1.56
N GLU A 131 -4.38 2.31 -2.30
CA GLU A 131 -4.35 2.31 -3.77
C GLU A 131 -3.05 1.71 -4.29
N HIS A 132 -1.91 2.12 -3.75
CA HIS A 132 -0.60 1.58 -4.12
C HIS A 132 -0.49 0.07 -3.80
N LEU A 133 -0.94 -0.37 -2.62
CA LEU A 133 -0.96 -1.79 -2.26
C LEU A 133 -1.86 -2.60 -3.19
N LYS A 134 -3.04 -2.05 -3.55
CA LYS A 134 -3.94 -2.68 -4.51
C LYS A 134 -3.29 -2.84 -5.88
N ALA A 135 -2.70 -1.78 -6.42
CA ALA A 135 -2.08 -1.81 -7.74
C ALA A 135 -0.88 -2.77 -7.78
N LEU A 136 -0.07 -2.81 -6.72
CA LEU A 136 1.02 -3.79 -6.57
C LEU A 136 0.51 -5.23 -6.47
N HIS A 137 -0.52 -5.46 -5.65
CA HIS A 137 -1.16 -6.78 -5.54
C HIS A 137 -1.70 -7.25 -6.88
N ASP A 138 -2.51 -6.42 -7.55
CA ASP A 138 -3.16 -6.76 -8.81
C ASP A 138 -2.12 -6.96 -9.92
N GLY A 139 -1.05 -6.15 -9.95
CA GLY A 139 0.06 -6.31 -10.89
C GLY A 139 0.89 -7.57 -10.65
N VAL A 140 1.34 -7.82 -9.43
CA VAL A 140 2.10 -9.04 -9.08
C VAL A 140 1.30 -10.30 -9.38
N ARG A 141 0.01 -10.29 -9.01
CA ARG A 141 -0.90 -11.40 -9.32
C ARG A 141 -1.07 -11.57 -10.82
N GLY A 142 -1.40 -10.49 -11.52
CA GLY A 142 -1.67 -10.47 -12.95
C GLY A 142 -0.51 -11.04 -13.77
N LEU A 143 0.71 -10.57 -13.50
CA LEU A 143 1.92 -11.08 -14.15
C LEU A 143 2.10 -12.58 -13.94
N ARG A 144 1.94 -13.07 -12.70
CA ARG A 144 2.12 -14.50 -12.39
C ARG A 144 0.99 -15.38 -12.98
N THR A 145 -0.21 -14.84 -13.14
CA THR A 145 -1.35 -15.60 -13.67
C THR A 145 -1.40 -15.66 -15.18
N GLU A 146 -0.79 -14.71 -15.87
CA GLU A 146 -0.84 -14.62 -17.33
C GLU A 146 0.47 -15.02 -18.02
N LEU A 147 1.57 -15.10 -17.27
CA LEU A 147 2.88 -15.45 -17.80
C LEU A 147 3.52 -16.53 -16.93
N ASP A 148 3.98 -17.61 -17.58
CA ASP A 148 4.68 -18.72 -16.93
C ASP A 148 6.12 -18.31 -16.61
N LEU A 149 6.26 -17.49 -15.56
CA LEU A 149 7.53 -16.97 -15.07
C LEU A 149 8.32 -18.04 -14.32
N ARG A 150 9.58 -18.19 -14.70
CA ARG A 150 10.54 -19.06 -13.99
C ARG A 150 11.17 -18.30 -12.84
N ASN A 151 11.36 -18.95 -11.69
CA ASN A 151 11.88 -18.30 -10.50
C ASN A 151 13.33 -17.76 -10.65
N ASP A 152 14.14 -18.41 -11.49
CA ASP A 152 15.55 -18.09 -11.72
C ASP A 152 15.78 -17.15 -12.91
N SER A 153 14.74 -16.84 -13.68
CA SER A 153 14.83 -15.91 -14.80
C SER A 153 15.08 -14.47 -14.34
N ALA A 154 15.41 -13.58 -15.28
CA ALA A 154 15.55 -12.16 -14.99
C ALA A 154 14.21 -11.56 -14.51
N TRP A 155 13.10 -11.86 -15.19
CA TRP A 155 11.78 -11.35 -14.84
C TRP A 155 11.25 -11.94 -13.53
N GLY A 156 11.44 -13.25 -13.31
CA GLY A 156 11.05 -13.91 -12.05
C GLY A 156 11.82 -13.36 -10.85
N ARG A 157 13.13 -13.17 -10.98
CA ARG A 157 13.96 -12.54 -9.92
C ARG A 157 13.57 -11.09 -9.66
N GLN A 158 13.25 -10.32 -10.70
CA GLN A 158 12.79 -8.94 -10.53
C GLN A 158 11.44 -8.89 -9.80
N LEU A 159 10.48 -9.73 -10.18
CA LEU A 159 9.18 -9.82 -9.51
C LEU A 159 9.34 -10.26 -8.04
N ALA A 160 10.23 -11.21 -7.76
CA ALA A 160 10.55 -11.64 -6.41
C ALA A 160 11.19 -10.50 -5.58
N ALA A 161 12.09 -9.72 -6.17
CA ALA A 161 12.70 -8.56 -5.52
C ALA A 161 11.67 -7.48 -5.17
N ILE A 162 10.75 -7.15 -6.09
CA ILE A 162 9.65 -6.21 -5.84
C ILE A 162 8.82 -6.67 -4.64
N ARG A 163 8.43 -7.95 -4.60
CA ARG A 163 7.66 -8.52 -3.48
C ARG A 163 8.43 -8.46 -2.16
N ALA A 164 9.72 -8.79 -2.18
CA ALA A 164 10.56 -8.73 -0.98
C ALA A 164 10.70 -7.29 -0.46
N ASP A 165 10.90 -6.31 -1.34
CA ASP A 165 11.03 -4.90 -0.97
C ASP A 165 9.76 -4.35 -0.31
N ILE A 166 8.59 -4.67 -0.87
CA ILE A 166 7.28 -4.30 -0.29
C ILE A 166 7.09 -4.98 1.06
N SER A 167 7.35 -6.30 1.12
CA SER A 167 7.20 -7.09 2.35
C SER A 167 8.05 -6.51 3.47
N ASN A 168 9.33 -6.23 3.21
CA ASN A 168 10.26 -5.69 4.21
C ASN A 168 9.82 -4.31 4.73
N ALA A 169 9.38 -3.43 3.82
CA ALA A 169 8.92 -2.09 4.18
C ALA A 169 7.64 -2.14 5.05
N VAL A 170 6.67 -2.94 4.64
CA VAL A 170 5.38 -3.07 5.33
C VAL A 170 5.55 -3.80 6.67
N GLN A 171 6.33 -4.88 6.71
CA GLN A 171 6.56 -5.67 7.92
C GLN A 171 7.19 -4.82 9.04
N SER A 172 8.20 -4.01 8.72
CA SER A 172 8.85 -3.13 9.70
C SER A 172 7.86 -2.17 10.37
N GLU A 173 6.91 -1.61 9.62
CA GLU A 173 5.89 -0.74 10.20
C GLU A 173 4.87 -1.52 11.02
N ILE A 174 4.38 -2.66 10.51
CA ILE A 174 3.42 -3.52 11.22
C ILE A 174 3.97 -3.96 12.58
N ASP A 175 5.22 -4.43 12.63
CA ASP A 175 5.84 -4.93 13.85
C ASP A 175 6.02 -3.84 14.92
N SER A 176 6.06 -2.56 14.50
CA SER A 176 6.19 -1.42 15.40
C SER A 176 4.87 -1.04 16.11
N VAL A 177 3.71 -1.34 15.49
CA VAL A 177 2.40 -0.84 15.93
C VAL A 177 2.02 -1.33 17.34
N PRO A 178 2.15 -2.63 17.68
CA PRO A 178 1.83 -3.11 19.03
C PRO A 178 2.65 -2.40 20.13
N GLY A 179 3.92 -2.08 19.84
CA GLY A 179 4.77 -1.35 20.78
C GLY A 179 4.27 0.08 21.05
N ARG A 180 3.85 0.78 19.99
CA ARG A 180 3.26 2.13 20.10
C ARG A 180 1.96 2.12 20.89
N VAL A 181 1.05 1.20 20.58
CA VAL A 181 -0.23 1.05 21.30
C VAL A 181 0.01 0.75 22.79
N ARG A 182 0.89 -0.21 23.09
CA ARG A 182 1.27 -0.54 24.48
C ARG A 182 1.85 0.66 25.22
N ARG A 183 2.65 1.50 24.58
CA ARG A 183 3.24 2.70 25.20
C ARG A 183 2.18 3.71 25.64
N ILE A 184 1.18 3.96 24.80
CA ILE A 184 0.11 4.92 25.05
C ILE A 184 -0.85 4.40 26.13
N LEU A 185 -1.25 3.13 26.02
CA LEU A 185 -2.24 2.51 26.92
C LEU A 185 -1.64 1.99 28.23
N ARG A 186 -0.31 2.07 28.42
CA ARG A 186 0.36 1.52 29.60
C ARG A 186 -0.22 2.11 30.88
N GLN A 187 -0.84 1.26 31.69
CA GLN A 187 -1.23 1.62 33.05
C GLN A 187 0.00 1.73 33.93
N ARG A 188 0.10 2.82 34.68
CA ARG A 188 1.17 3.06 35.66
C ARG A 188 0.53 3.19 37.04
N PRO A 189 1.21 2.75 38.11
CA PRO A 189 0.78 3.05 39.47
C PRO A 189 0.63 4.57 39.66
N ASP A 190 -0.37 5.02 40.44
CA ASP A 190 -0.65 6.46 40.61
C ASP A 190 0.54 7.26 41.12
N LYS A 191 1.37 6.66 41.97
CA LYS A 191 2.61 7.24 42.49
C LYS A 191 3.64 7.59 41.40
N ASP A 192 3.57 6.91 40.25
CA ASP A 192 4.52 7.07 39.14
C ASP A 192 3.96 8.02 38.05
N ILE A 193 2.76 8.58 38.27
CA ILE A 193 2.12 9.52 37.36
C ILE A 193 2.38 10.94 37.85
N SER A 194 3.23 11.66 37.12
CA SER A 194 3.45 13.09 37.34
C SER A 194 2.17 13.88 37.06
N SER A 195 1.94 14.99 37.78
CA SER A 195 0.85 15.92 37.50
C SER A 195 0.95 16.59 36.11
N ALA A 196 2.14 16.58 35.50
CA ALA A 196 2.38 17.03 34.14
C ALA A 196 2.21 15.93 33.08
N ALA A 197 1.89 14.69 33.47
CA ALA A 197 1.70 13.59 32.53
C ALA A 197 0.53 13.87 31.59
N ARG A 198 0.78 13.71 30.29
CA ARG A 198 -0.22 13.88 29.23
C ARG A 198 -0.06 12.78 28.19
N VAL A 199 -1.17 12.47 27.53
CA VAL A 199 -1.17 11.70 26.29
C VAL A 199 -1.16 12.70 25.14
N ASP A 200 -0.22 12.59 24.21
CA ASP A 200 -0.15 13.45 23.04
C ASP A 200 -1.24 13.02 22.03
N SER A 201 -2.14 13.94 21.68
CA SER A 201 -3.22 13.67 20.72
C SER A 201 -2.69 13.39 19.31
N SER A 202 -1.56 14.00 18.92
CA SER A 202 -0.93 13.73 17.63
C SER A 202 -0.43 12.29 17.57
N GLU A 203 0.21 11.83 18.65
CA GLU A 203 0.69 10.45 18.76
C GLU A 203 -0.47 9.44 18.71
N VAL A 204 -1.62 9.78 19.31
CA VAL A 204 -2.83 8.93 19.25
C VAL A 204 -3.34 8.81 17.83
N GLU A 205 -3.50 9.92 17.10
CA GLU A 205 -4.00 9.85 15.71
C GLU A 205 -3.00 9.16 14.77
N GLU A 206 -1.70 9.38 14.94
CA GLU A 206 -0.67 8.63 14.20
C GLU A 206 -0.75 7.13 14.47
N THR A 207 -0.91 6.72 15.74
CA THR A 207 -1.06 5.31 16.08
C THR A 207 -2.38 4.74 15.59
N ALA A 208 -3.46 5.51 15.59
CA ALA A 208 -4.75 5.09 15.01
C ALA A 208 -4.62 4.87 13.48
N ALA A 209 -3.95 5.78 12.78
CA ALA A 209 -3.66 5.63 11.35
C ALA A 209 -2.79 4.40 11.06
N LEU A 210 -1.81 4.09 11.92
CA LEU A 210 -1.01 2.87 11.80
C LEU A 210 -1.82 1.59 12.04
N ILE A 211 -2.79 1.62 12.96
CA ILE A 211 -3.71 0.49 13.16
C ILE A 211 -4.58 0.26 11.91
N ASP A 212 -5.11 1.33 11.33
CA ASP A 212 -5.89 1.26 10.08
C ASP A 212 -5.03 0.75 8.92
N PHE A 213 -3.78 1.21 8.81
CA PHE A 213 -2.80 0.70 7.85
C PHE A 213 -2.61 -0.83 7.96
N VAL A 214 -2.49 -1.39 9.17
CA VAL A 214 -2.41 -2.85 9.37
C VAL A 214 -3.65 -3.55 8.80
N ALA A 215 -4.84 -2.97 9.00
CA ALA A 215 -6.10 -3.50 8.46
C ALA A 215 -6.12 -3.49 6.92
N VAL A 216 -5.69 -2.38 6.32
CA VAL A 216 -5.57 -2.22 4.85
C VAL A 216 -4.61 -3.27 4.27
N CYS A 217 -3.43 -3.44 4.87
CA CYS A 217 -2.44 -4.42 4.43
C CYS A 217 -3.01 -5.85 4.35
N ARG A 218 -3.91 -6.21 5.28
CA ARG A 218 -4.55 -7.53 5.30
C ARG A 218 -5.35 -7.83 4.03
N THR A 219 -5.92 -6.81 3.39
CA THR A 219 -6.75 -6.95 2.18
C THR A 219 -5.94 -7.43 0.97
N TYR A 220 -4.66 -7.06 0.92
CA TYR A 220 -3.78 -7.29 -0.25
C TYR A 220 -2.60 -8.22 0.07
N ALA A 221 -2.60 -8.83 1.26
CA ALA A 221 -1.46 -9.54 1.79
C ALA A 221 -1.09 -10.83 1.02
N SER A 222 -2.06 -11.45 0.32
CA SER A 222 -1.92 -12.78 -0.31
C SER A 222 -0.74 -12.85 -1.28
N GLU A 223 -0.52 -11.76 -2.02
CA GLU A 223 0.49 -11.69 -3.07
C GLU A 223 1.78 -11.03 -2.60
N LEU A 224 1.72 -10.28 -1.49
CA LEU A 224 2.81 -9.44 -0.99
C LEU A 224 3.67 -10.08 0.11
N ALA A 225 3.44 -11.38 0.40
CA ALA A 225 4.19 -12.14 1.40
C ALA A 225 4.10 -11.60 2.84
N ILE A 226 3.03 -10.86 3.16
CA ILE A 226 2.79 -10.25 4.49
C ILE A 226 1.56 -10.83 5.21
N ASN A 227 0.97 -11.93 4.72
CA ASN A 227 -0.26 -12.51 5.29
C ASN A 227 -0.13 -12.87 6.75
N GLU A 228 0.94 -13.57 7.10
CA GLU A 228 1.09 -14.10 8.45
C GLU A 228 1.32 -12.97 9.46
N VAL A 229 2.18 -12.01 9.13
CA VAL A 229 2.48 -10.88 10.02
C VAL A 229 1.29 -9.93 10.18
N THR A 230 0.57 -9.62 9.09
CA THR A 230 -0.65 -8.79 9.17
C THR A 230 -1.74 -9.45 10.02
N LEU A 231 -2.01 -10.74 9.80
CA LEU A 231 -3.04 -11.47 10.53
C LEU A 231 -2.72 -11.56 12.03
N ARG A 232 -1.48 -11.96 12.36
CA ARG A 232 -1.02 -12.11 13.74
C ARG A 232 -1.08 -10.77 14.47
N THR A 233 -0.47 -9.73 13.90
CA THR A 233 -0.41 -8.41 14.52
C THR A 233 -1.81 -7.80 14.69
N TYR A 234 -2.70 -7.96 13.72
CA TYR A 234 -4.07 -7.48 13.85
C TYR A 234 -4.82 -8.16 14.99
N SER A 235 -4.71 -9.50 15.11
CA SER A 235 -5.32 -10.25 16.22
C SER A 235 -4.75 -9.84 17.58
N ASP A 236 -3.42 -9.65 17.68
CA ASP A 236 -2.76 -9.20 18.90
C ASP A 236 -3.22 -7.79 19.31
N LEU A 237 -3.37 -6.89 18.32
CA LEU A 237 -3.89 -5.54 18.54
C LEU A 237 -5.32 -5.56 19.05
N GLN A 238 -6.19 -6.38 18.45
CA GLN A 238 -7.57 -6.54 18.91
C GLN A 238 -7.60 -6.98 20.38
N HIS A 239 -6.95 -8.10 20.70
CA HIS A 239 -6.97 -8.62 22.06
C HIS A 239 -6.40 -7.62 23.10
N TYR A 240 -5.27 -7.00 22.77
CA TYR A 240 -4.62 -6.07 23.69
C TYR A 240 -5.43 -4.78 23.90
N VAL A 241 -5.98 -4.20 22.84
CA VAL A 241 -6.76 -2.95 22.93
C VAL A 241 -8.06 -3.19 23.68
N GLU A 242 -8.77 -4.28 23.39
CA GLU A 242 -9.99 -4.65 24.11
C GLU A 242 -9.72 -4.77 25.62
N GLN A 243 -8.78 -5.64 26.01
CA GLN A 243 -8.43 -5.88 27.41
C GLN A 243 -7.93 -4.61 28.10
N SER A 244 -7.09 -3.82 27.43
CA SER A 244 -6.54 -2.58 28.01
C SER A 244 -7.62 -1.52 28.20
N THR A 245 -8.58 -1.42 27.28
CA THR A 245 -9.68 -0.45 27.38
C THR A 245 -10.58 -0.79 28.56
N GLU A 246 -10.97 -2.05 28.73
CA GLU A 246 -11.76 -2.52 29.88
C GLU A 246 -11.05 -2.24 31.21
N ALA A 247 -9.76 -2.59 31.29
CA ALA A 247 -8.95 -2.35 32.47
C ALA A 247 -8.82 -0.85 32.78
N LEU A 248 -8.65 0.01 31.75
CA LEU A 248 -8.54 1.45 31.91
C LEU A 248 -9.86 2.06 32.41
N VAL A 249 -11.01 1.63 31.87
CA VAL A 249 -12.33 2.04 32.34
C VAL A 249 -12.57 1.60 33.79
N GLN A 250 -12.17 0.38 34.15
CA GLN A 250 -12.27 -0.08 35.54
C GLN A 250 -11.37 0.75 36.47
N SER A 251 -10.16 1.09 36.02
CA SER A 251 -9.23 1.93 36.78
C SER A 251 -9.74 3.36 36.99
N LEU A 252 -10.56 3.90 36.08
CA LEU A 252 -11.16 5.22 36.24
C LEU A 252 -12.10 5.31 37.46
N ARG A 253 -12.76 4.20 37.82
CA ARG A 253 -13.73 4.14 38.94
C ARG A 253 -13.08 4.36 40.31
N SER A 254 -11.78 4.13 40.42
CA SER A 254 -11.01 4.24 41.67
C SER A 254 -9.78 5.13 41.50
N ALA A 255 -9.78 6.02 40.50
CA ALA A 255 -8.64 6.87 40.18
C ALA A 255 -8.51 8.01 41.21
N ASP A 256 -7.28 8.24 41.71
CA ASP A 256 -6.96 9.42 42.50
C ASP A 256 -7.33 10.70 41.73
N PRO A 257 -8.00 11.68 42.36
CA PRO A 257 -8.29 12.97 41.73
C PRO A 257 -7.12 13.63 41.01
N ARG A 258 -5.87 13.41 41.46
CA ARG A 258 -4.65 13.95 40.85
C ARG A 258 -4.28 13.28 39.54
N THR A 259 -4.57 11.99 39.37
CA THR A 259 -4.19 11.20 38.18
C THR A 259 -5.38 10.96 37.25
N ARG A 260 -6.60 11.28 37.69
CA ARG A 260 -7.85 11.09 36.95
C ARG A 260 -7.85 11.71 35.56
N GLY A 261 -7.33 12.94 35.42
CA GLY A 261 -7.25 13.61 34.11
C GLY A 261 -6.39 12.84 33.11
N TYR A 262 -5.23 12.34 33.55
CA TYR A 262 -4.34 11.52 32.71
C TYR A 262 -5.00 10.19 32.31
N ARG A 263 -5.66 9.50 33.26
CA ARG A 263 -6.38 8.25 32.96
C ARG A 263 -7.54 8.47 31.99
N GLN A 264 -8.24 9.61 32.10
CA GLN A 264 -9.29 9.96 31.14
C GLN A 264 -8.73 10.12 29.73
N MET A 265 -7.57 10.77 29.58
CA MET A 265 -6.88 10.88 28.28
C MET A 265 -6.47 9.50 27.73
N GLN A 266 -5.98 8.59 28.59
CA GLN A 266 -5.66 7.21 28.17
C GLN A 266 -6.90 6.44 27.71
N VAL A 267 -8.03 6.60 28.41
CA VAL A 267 -9.30 5.98 28.00
C VAL A 267 -9.80 6.54 26.68
N SER A 268 -9.72 7.86 26.47
CA SER A 268 -10.05 8.46 25.17
C SER A 268 -9.19 7.90 24.04
N ALA A 269 -7.88 7.75 24.26
CA ALA A 269 -6.98 7.13 23.28
C ALA A 269 -7.35 5.66 23.01
N ALA A 270 -7.68 4.89 24.06
CA ALA A 270 -8.12 3.51 23.94
C ALA A 270 -9.42 3.38 23.13
N ILE A 271 -10.41 4.24 23.39
CA ILE A 271 -11.67 4.31 22.63
C ILE A 271 -11.41 4.65 21.16
N ARG A 272 -10.48 5.56 20.87
CA ARG A 272 -10.08 5.88 19.49
C ARG A 272 -9.52 4.66 18.77
N PHE A 273 -8.66 3.87 19.42
CA PHE A 273 -8.16 2.62 18.86
C PHE A 273 -9.25 1.56 18.69
N CYS A 274 -10.21 1.50 19.64
CA CYS A 274 -11.38 0.64 19.53
C CYS A 274 -12.26 0.99 18.31
N GLU A 275 -12.42 2.27 18.01
CA GLU A 275 -13.19 2.70 16.83
C GLU A 275 -12.59 2.17 15.54
N VAL A 276 -11.26 2.20 15.40
CA VAL A 276 -10.55 1.68 14.24
C VAL A 276 -10.61 0.13 14.17
N LEU A 277 -10.47 -0.56 15.30
CA LEU A 277 -10.38 -2.04 15.33
C LEU A 277 -11.73 -2.77 15.32
N PHE A 278 -12.75 -2.17 15.95
CA PHE A 278 -14.03 -2.81 16.24
C PHE A 278 -15.24 -2.03 15.71
N GLY A 279 -15.03 -0.81 15.22
CA GLY A 279 -16.07 0.04 14.68
C GLY A 279 -16.75 0.94 15.72
N HIS A 280 -17.63 1.81 15.19
CA HIS A 280 -18.24 2.91 15.94
C HIS A 280 -19.14 2.46 17.09
N ASP A 281 -19.87 1.36 16.93
CA ASP A 281 -20.80 0.86 17.95
C ASP A 281 -20.08 0.42 19.22
N TYR A 282 -18.94 -0.28 19.06
CA TYR A 282 -18.11 -0.72 20.18
C TYR A 282 -17.42 0.47 20.87
N ALA A 283 -16.90 1.42 20.10
CA ALA A 283 -16.34 2.65 20.65
C ALA A 283 -17.38 3.47 21.44
N SER A 284 -18.62 3.53 20.94
CA SER A 284 -19.74 4.19 21.63
C SER A 284 -20.11 3.50 22.94
N LEU A 285 -20.09 2.16 22.98
CA LEU A 285 -20.28 1.38 24.21
C LEU A 285 -19.21 1.73 25.26
N MET A 286 -17.94 1.74 24.86
CA MET A 286 -16.82 2.05 25.76
C MET A 286 -16.82 3.50 26.24
N THR A 287 -17.28 4.43 25.39
CA THR A 287 -17.50 5.83 25.79
C THR A 287 -18.50 5.94 26.92
N ARG A 288 -19.67 5.30 26.80
CA ARG A 288 -20.68 5.26 27.87
C ARG A 288 -20.15 4.59 29.13
N ALA A 289 -19.37 3.52 29.00
CA ALA A 289 -18.76 2.84 30.14
C ALA A 289 -17.79 3.76 30.91
N ALA A 290 -16.99 4.56 30.18
CA ALA A 290 -16.09 5.55 30.76
C ALA A 290 -16.83 6.69 31.47
N GLU A 291 -17.90 7.22 30.88
CA GLU A 291 -18.74 8.26 31.49
C GLU A 291 -19.41 7.76 32.79
N ASN A 292 -19.89 6.53 32.79
CA ASN A 292 -20.44 5.88 33.97
C ASN A 292 -19.38 5.68 35.07
N ALA A 293 -18.14 5.35 34.69
CA ALA A 293 -17.03 5.23 35.64
C ALA A 293 -16.68 6.57 36.31
N LEU A 294 -16.75 7.68 35.57
CA LEU A 294 -16.51 9.03 36.09
C LEU A 294 -17.62 9.54 37.02
N THR A 295 -18.88 9.17 36.74
CA THR A 295 -20.04 9.63 37.51
C THR A 295 -20.38 8.74 38.71
N GLY A 296 -19.97 7.47 38.70
CA GLY A 296 -20.21 6.49 39.77
C GLY A 296 -19.69 6.92 41.14
N GLU A 297 -18.55 7.64 41.22
CA GLU A 297 -18.03 8.17 42.49
C GLU A 297 -18.93 9.26 43.11
N ARG A 298 -19.67 10.04 42.30
CA ARG A 298 -20.53 11.12 42.82
C ARG A 298 -21.77 10.62 43.57
N LYS A 299 -22.17 9.36 43.40
CA LYS A 299 -23.35 8.80 44.09
C LYS A 299 -23.04 8.21 45.46
N SER A 300 -21.80 7.78 45.72
CA SER A 300 -21.42 7.17 47.01
C SER A 300 -21.17 8.20 48.13
N SER A 301 -20.86 9.46 47.79
CA SER A 301 -20.59 10.52 48.77
C SER A 301 -21.85 11.27 49.27
N ARG A 302 -23.06 10.76 49.00
CA ARG A 302 -24.34 11.42 49.34
C ARG A 302 -25.23 10.65 50.32
N THR A 303 -24.68 9.70 51.07
CA THR A 303 -25.35 9.12 52.23
C THR A 303 -24.52 9.44 53.47
N GLY A 304 -24.94 10.50 54.17
CA GLY A 304 -24.64 10.74 55.57
C GLY A 304 -25.58 9.95 56.47
#